data_AF-A0A2D6MT78-F1
#
_entry.id   AF-A0A2D6MT78-F1
#
_cell.length_a   1.000
_cell.length_b   1.000
_cell.length_c   1.000
_cell.angle_alpha   90.00
_cell.angle_beta   90.00
_cell.angle_gamma   90.00
#
_symmetry.space_group_name_H-M   'P 1'
#
loop_
_entity.id
_entity.type
_entity.pdbx_description
1 polymer ?
#
loop_
_entity_poly.entity_id
_entity_poly.type
_entity_poly.pdbx_seq_one_letter_code
_entity_poly.pdbx_strand_id
1 'polypeptide(L)'
;MSDQREDLADLSPEWQRGFAWVARELGGKVCNLRRQGRWRPAYFFDLEREGRLLPLYFRGDRGHAEGERVVSVLDHEANIYRVLEANGLPVPHVYGRCPEPDGIVMDRLPGTFNLDSVPDDAERRSLLRQYMELLVDMHAIDASEFEAVGLVRREGERTLALGDFDDWVAQYRKAKRRPEPMLEFAVQWVYRNIPGGREEVTFVQADSGQFLFEDGRVTGLLDMETGYLGDPLADLGGLLCRDLGEPLGELAPAMRHYSAKSGREVDFDVVRFHALRFNLCTPLVMAHFVAGAQPEVDHAMYVAWSIVWGRAALAGIAELMRIPLPTIPPYDLAPSLRAPAHDGLVHMLGELREQARGDEGRVYELDRPYRLALALQRADALAPAFDQIEREELGELLGHSVGDLAAANAELERAVCEAGPEQDADFLRYFYRRALCEHELHRPALFEYADRTLQPIE
;
A
#
# COMPACT_ATOMS: atom_id res chain seq x y z
N MET A 1 18.13 1.38 -10.07
CA MET A 1 17.55 2.12 -11.22
C MET A 1 18.22 1.60 -12.47
N SER A 2 17.44 1.21 -13.47
CA SER A 2 17.96 0.85 -14.79
C SER A 2 18.79 1.98 -15.38
N ASP A 3 20.00 1.66 -15.84
CA ASP A 3 20.87 2.59 -16.58
C ASP A 3 20.52 2.62 -18.08
N GLN A 4 19.54 1.83 -18.53
CA GLN A 4 19.10 1.86 -19.93
C GLN A 4 18.40 3.19 -20.23
N ARG A 5 19.00 3.97 -21.11
CA ARG A 5 18.44 5.22 -21.62
C ARG A 5 17.67 4.94 -22.90
N GLU A 6 16.50 5.54 -23.02
CA GLU A 6 15.65 5.45 -24.21
C GLU A 6 15.85 6.70 -25.08
N ASP A 7 15.78 6.53 -26.40
CA ASP A 7 15.71 7.65 -27.33
C ASP A 7 14.26 8.12 -27.42
N LEU A 8 14.04 9.44 -27.41
CA LEU A 8 12.72 10.04 -27.59
C LEU A 8 12.06 9.58 -28.90
N ALA A 9 12.84 9.35 -29.96
CA ALA A 9 12.33 8.90 -31.25
C ALA A 9 11.74 7.48 -31.22
N ASP A 10 12.17 6.65 -30.27
CA ASP A 10 11.75 5.25 -30.13
C ASP A 10 10.53 5.09 -29.19
N LEU A 11 10.16 6.16 -28.47
CA LEU A 11 8.99 6.14 -27.59
C LEU A 11 7.67 6.10 -28.37
N SER A 12 6.59 5.68 -27.72
CA SER A 12 5.25 5.73 -28.32
C SER A 12 4.85 7.17 -28.72
N PRO A 13 3.99 7.35 -29.73
CA PRO A 13 3.55 8.69 -30.15
C PRO A 13 2.95 9.53 -29.02
N GLU A 14 2.32 8.89 -28.04
CA GLU A 14 1.79 9.52 -26.84
C GLU A 14 2.92 10.14 -26.00
N TRP A 15 3.93 9.36 -25.61
CA TRP A 15 5.08 9.86 -24.86
C TRP A 15 5.88 10.93 -25.60
N GLN A 16 5.98 10.82 -26.94
CA GLN A 16 6.58 11.87 -27.77
C GLN A 16 5.83 13.20 -27.63
N ARG A 17 4.48 13.19 -27.61
CA ARG A 17 3.66 14.38 -27.35
C ARG A 17 3.88 14.92 -25.94
N GLY A 18 3.96 14.04 -24.94
CA GLY A 18 4.25 14.40 -23.55
C GLY A 18 5.56 15.17 -23.40
N PHE A 19 6.67 14.62 -23.90
CA PHE A 19 7.97 15.29 -23.79
C PHE A 19 8.09 16.52 -24.71
N ALA A 20 7.38 16.57 -25.82
CA ALA A 20 7.25 17.79 -26.62
C ALA A 20 6.49 18.89 -25.86
N TRP A 21 5.45 18.54 -25.10
CA TRP A 21 4.78 19.46 -24.17
C TRP A 21 5.77 19.97 -23.12
N VAL A 22 6.54 19.08 -22.47
CA VAL A 22 7.54 19.48 -21.46
C VAL A 22 8.58 20.45 -22.03
N ALA A 23 9.15 20.14 -23.19
CA ALA A 23 10.14 20.98 -23.86
C ALA A 23 9.60 22.37 -24.18
N ARG A 24 8.32 22.47 -24.56
CA ARG A 24 7.64 23.73 -24.85
C ARG A 24 7.32 24.54 -23.59
N GLU A 25 6.71 23.91 -22.58
CA GLU A 25 6.27 24.61 -21.36
C GLU A 25 7.45 25.06 -20.49
N LEU A 26 8.49 24.24 -20.36
CA LEU A 26 9.63 24.53 -19.49
C LEU A 26 10.82 25.17 -20.23
N GLY A 27 10.78 25.19 -21.56
CA GLY A 27 11.79 25.80 -22.42
C GLY A 27 13.14 25.09 -22.36
N GLY A 28 13.31 24.01 -23.11
CA GLY A 28 14.58 23.27 -23.17
C GLY A 28 14.52 22.03 -24.05
N LYS A 29 15.55 21.19 -23.97
CA LYS A 29 15.60 19.90 -24.66
C LYS A 29 15.54 18.75 -23.66
N VAL A 30 14.57 17.85 -23.83
CA VAL A 30 14.48 16.63 -23.04
C VAL A 30 15.59 15.65 -23.46
N CYS A 31 16.26 15.06 -22.47
CA CYS A 31 17.31 14.05 -22.66
C CYS A 31 17.36 13.07 -21.47
N ASN A 32 18.19 12.03 -21.58
CA ASN A 32 18.42 11.02 -20.52
C ASN A 32 17.14 10.34 -20.00
N LEU A 33 16.20 10.05 -20.91
CA LEU A 33 14.95 9.37 -20.63
C LEU A 33 15.20 7.96 -20.10
N ARG A 34 14.57 7.63 -18.98
CA ARG A 34 14.62 6.31 -18.34
C ARG A 34 13.23 5.97 -17.81
N ARG A 35 12.61 4.94 -18.39
CA ARG A 35 11.31 4.47 -17.92
C ARG A 35 11.44 3.84 -16.53
N GLN A 36 10.48 4.12 -15.66
CA GLN A 36 10.37 3.43 -14.38
C GLN A 36 9.53 2.15 -14.56
N GLY A 37 10.09 0.99 -14.24
CA GLY A 37 9.37 -0.29 -14.26
C GLY A 37 8.40 -0.40 -13.09
N ARG A 38 7.18 0.14 -13.24
CA ARG A 38 6.07 0.05 -12.27
C ARG A 38 4.72 -0.04 -12.99
N TRP A 39 3.64 -0.31 -12.24
CA TRP A 39 2.27 -0.36 -12.78
C TRP A 39 1.77 1.00 -13.27
N ARG A 40 2.23 2.09 -12.64
CA ARG A 40 1.96 3.46 -13.09
C ARG A 40 2.97 3.85 -14.20
N PRO A 41 2.51 4.40 -15.33
CA PRO A 41 3.41 4.93 -16.35
C PRO A 41 4.23 6.11 -15.80
N ALA A 42 5.56 6.02 -15.85
CA ALA A 42 6.43 7.08 -15.34
C ALA A 42 7.83 7.08 -15.99
N TYR A 43 8.46 8.25 -16.02
CA TYR A 43 9.81 8.45 -16.56
C TYR A 43 10.65 9.35 -15.67
N PHE A 44 11.91 8.97 -15.48
CA PHE A 44 12.98 9.87 -15.07
C PHE A 44 13.62 10.47 -16.33
N PHE A 45 13.91 11.76 -16.32
CA PHE A 45 14.55 12.43 -17.45
C PHE A 45 15.28 13.69 -16.99
N ASP A 46 16.05 14.31 -17.89
CA ASP A 46 16.64 15.62 -17.65
C ASP A 46 16.13 16.61 -18.72
N LEU A 47 15.98 17.88 -18.35
CA LEU A 47 15.73 18.98 -19.27
C LEU A 47 17.00 19.83 -19.37
N GLU A 48 17.61 19.86 -20.55
CA GLU A 48 18.73 20.75 -20.85
C GLU A 48 18.19 22.14 -21.18
N ARG A 49 18.46 23.11 -20.30
CA ARG A 49 18.07 24.52 -20.47
C ARG A 49 19.24 25.41 -20.08
N GLU A 50 19.60 26.33 -20.99
CA GLU A 50 20.66 27.33 -20.74
C GLU A 50 22.01 26.70 -20.31
N GLY A 51 22.33 25.52 -20.86
CA GLY A 51 23.55 24.78 -20.53
C GLY A 51 23.55 24.08 -19.16
N ARG A 52 22.39 24.01 -18.48
CA ARG A 52 22.19 23.28 -17.23
C ARG A 52 21.24 22.10 -17.45
N LEU A 53 21.46 21.02 -16.71
CA LEU A 53 20.54 19.89 -16.67
C LEU A 53 19.64 20.03 -15.44
N LEU A 54 18.33 20.07 -15.70
CA LEU A 54 17.31 20.03 -14.66
C LEU A 54 16.77 18.59 -14.56
N PRO A 55 17.00 17.87 -13.46
CA PRO A 55 16.53 16.50 -13.29
C PRO A 55 15.03 16.48 -12.97
N LEU A 56 14.24 15.80 -13.79
CA LEU A 56 12.78 15.80 -13.72
C LEU A 56 12.20 14.38 -13.68
N TYR A 57 10.98 14.29 -13.18
CA TYR A 57 10.18 13.08 -13.13
C TYR A 57 8.78 13.34 -13.70
N PHE A 58 8.36 12.48 -14.61
CA PHE A 58 7.02 12.48 -15.18
C PHE A 58 6.22 11.36 -14.51
N ARG A 59 5.17 11.71 -13.78
CA ARG A 59 4.24 10.78 -13.13
C ARG A 59 2.93 10.74 -13.91
N GLY A 60 2.72 9.68 -14.67
CA GLY A 60 1.54 9.50 -15.51
C GLY A 60 0.32 9.01 -14.74
N ASP A 61 -0.85 9.21 -15.34
CA ASP A 61 -2.11 8.68 -14.86
C ASP A 61 -2.15 7.14 -14.95
N ARG A 62 -2.89 6.49 -14.03
CA ARG A 62 -3.01 5.02 -14.00
C ARG A 62 -4.05 4.48 -14.99
N GLY A 63 -4.91 5.33 -15.56
CA GLY A 63 -5.92 4.96 -16.55
C GLY A 63 -7.12 4.16 -16.01
N HIS A 64 -7.22 3.97 -14.69
CA HIS A 64 -8.29 3.19 -14.06
C HIS A 64 -9.04 4.04 -13.03
N ALA A 65 -10.30 4.36 -13.31
CA ALA A 65 -11.15 5.14 -12.41
C ALA A 65 -11.76 4.33 -11.25
N GLU A 66 -11.76 2.99 -11.33
CA GLU A 66 -12.27 2.12 -10.27
C GLU A 66 -11.32 2.14 -9.07
N GLY A 67 -11.83 2.52 -7.89
CA GLY A 67 -11.04 2.64 -6.65
C GLY A 67 -10.49 4.04 -6.36
N GLU A 68 -10.73 5.03 -7.23
CA GLU A 68 -10.31 6.42 -6.97
C GLU A 68 -11.25 7.11 -5.96
N ARG A 69 -10.65 7.86 -5.02
CA ARG A 69 -11.36 8.62 -3.97
C ARG A 69 -11.58 10.08 -4.31
N VAL A 70 -10.85 10.60 -5.29
CA VAL A 70 -10.87 12.00 -5.72
C VAL A 70 -11.09 12.06 -7.22
N VAL A 71 -11.62 13.18 -7.70
CA VAL A 71 -11.93 13.38 -9.14
C VAL A 71 -10.68 13.32 -10.02
N SER A 72 -9.55 13.80 -9.50
CA SER A 72 -8.25 13.67 -10.16
C SER A 72 -7.17 13.48 -9.10
N VAL A 73 -6.57 12.29 -9.08
CA VAL A 73 -5.46 11.95 -8.16
C VAL A 73 -4.24 12.84 -8.43
N LEU A 74 -3.99 13.15 -9.70
CA LEU A 74 -2.88 14.00 -10.14
C LEU A 74 -3.00 15.45 -9.65
N ASP A 75 -4.18 16.07 -9.78
CA ASP A 75 -4.40 17.44 -9.27
C ASP A 75 -4.34 17.48 -7.75
N HIS A 76 -4.92 16.47 -7.08
CA HIS A 76 -4.89 16.33 -5.63
C HIS A 76 -3.45 16.31 -5.10
N GLU A 77 -2.62 15.42 -5.65
CA GLU A 77 -1.21 15.30 -5.27
C GLU A 77 -0.41 16.57 -5.60
N ALA A 78 -0.60 17.14 -6.80
CA ALA A 78 0.09 18.37 -7.21
C ALA A 78 -0.23 19.57 -6.32
N ASN A 79 -1.48 19.71 -5.90
CA ASN A 79 -1.93 20.79 -5.03
C ASN A 79 -1.36 20.67 -3.62
N ILE A 80 -1.30 19.46 -3.08
CA ILE A 80 -0.66 19.20 -1.78
C ILE A 80 0.82 19.58 -1.83
N TYR A 81 1.57 19.14 -2.86
CA TYR A 81 2.99 19.51 -2.98
C TYR A 81 3.21 21.02 -2.98
N ARG A 82 2.34 21.80 -3.65
CA ARG A 82 2.45 23.27 -3.64
C ARG A 82 2.28 23.87 -2.25
N VAL A 83 1.35 23.35 -1.43
CA VAL A 83 1.15 23.81 -0.05
C VAL A 83 2.36 23.46 0.82
N LEU A 84 2.85 22.22 0.70
CA LEU A 84 4.03 21.76 1.45
C LEU A 84 5.29 22.55 1.07
N GLU A 85 5.51 22.81 -0.23
CA GLU A 85 6.62 23.61 -0.74
C GLU A 85 6.56 25.06 -0.23
N ALA A 86 5.36 25.68 -0.25
CA ALA A 86 5.15 27.03 0.26
C ALA A 86 5.46 27.16 1.77
N ASN A 87 5.33 26.07 2.51
CA ASN A 87 5.67 25.96 3.93
C ASN A 87 7.12 25.49 4.19
N GLY A 88 7.93 25.35 3.13
CA GLY A 88 9.36 25.06 3.25
C GLY A 88 9.72 23.60 3.49
N LEU A 89 8.77 22.67 3.33
CA LEU A 89 9.06 21.23 3.40
C LEU A 89 9.83 20.77 2.17
N PRO A 90 10.70 19.75 2.31
CA PRO A 90 11.43 19.18 1.18
C PRO A 90 10.49 18.31 0.36
N VAL A 91 9.86 18.86 -0.66
CA VAL A 91 8.97 18.18 -1.60
C VAL A 91 9.36 18.53 -3.03
N PRO A 92 9.01 17.74 -4.06
CA PRO A 92 9.35 18.08 -5.43
C PRO A 92 8.56 19.31 -5.90
N HIS A 93 9.23 20.24 -6.57
CA HIS A 93 8.54 21.35 -7.24
C HIS A 93 7.69 20.81 -8.39
N VAL A 94 6.41 21.18 -8.44
CA VAL A 94 5.49 20.76 -9.51
C VAL A 94 5.45 21.82 -10.61
N TYR A 95 6.05 21.52 -11.76
CA TYR A 95 6.11 22.43 -12.90
C TYR A 95 4.79 22.51 -13.68
N GLY A 96 4.00 21.44 -13.67
CA GLY A 96 2.70 21.45 -14.32
C GLY A 96 2.15 20.05 -14.63
N ARG A 97 0.94 20.03 -15.19
CA ARG A 97 0.25 18.83 -15.63
C ARG A 97 0.22 18.77 -17.15
N CYS A 98 0.81 17.72 -17.71
CA CYS A 98 0.71 17.41 -19.12
C CYS A 98 -0.69 16.86 -19.42
N PRO A 99 -1.36 17.32 -20.48
CA PRO A 99 -2.70 16.83 -20.82
C PRO A 99 -2.66 15.50 -21.62
N GLU A 100 -1.55 15.17 -22.27
CA GLU A 100 -1.43 13.95 -23.09
C GLU A 100 0.06 13.50 -23.25
N PRO A 101 0.46 12.34 -22.68
CA PRO A 101 -0.31 11.55 -21.71
C PRO A 101 -0.62 12.39 -20.47
N ASP A 102 -1.75 12.09 -19.84
CA ASP A 102 -2.12 12.77 -18.61
C ASP A 102 -1.09 12.44 -17.52
N GLY A 103 -0.57 13.46 -16.85
CA GLY A 103 0.47 13.29 -15.84
C GLY A 103 1.05 14.58 -15.32
N ILE A 104 1.68 14.53 -14.13
CA ILE A 104 2.36 15.68 -13.53
C ILE A 104 3.87 15.60 -13.78
N VAL A 105 4.48 16.75 -14.02
CA VAL A 105 5.93 16.91 -14.18
C VAL A 105 6.47 17.68 -12.99
N MET A 106 7.44 17.07 -12.31
CA MET A 106 7.99 17.59 -11.07
C MET A 106 9.48 17.31 -10.96
N ASP A 107 10.14 17.91 -9.97
CA ASP A 107 11.56 17.63 -9.70
C ASP A 107 11.82 16.12 -9.49
N ARG A 108 12.96 15.66 -10.00
CA ARG A 108 13.55 14.38 -9.56
C ARG A 108 14.51 14.68 -8.41
N LEU A 109 13.99 14.56 -7.19
CA LEU A 109 14.78 14.71 -5.97
C LEU A 109 15.86 13.61 -5.87
N PRO A 110 17.04 13.91 -5.30
CA PRO A 110 18.13 12.95 -5.16
C PRO A 110 17.87 11.96 -4.01
N GLY A 111 18.60 10.84 -4.04
CA GLY A 111 18.58 9.84 -2.97
C GLY A 111 17.84 8.54 -3.29
N THR A 112 17.78 7.69 -2.27
CA THR A 112 17.08 6.39 -2.27
C THR A 112 15.98 6.39 -1.20
N PHE A 113 15.05 5.44 -1.27
CA PHE A 113 13.91 5.35 -0.35
C PHE A 113 14.00 4.15 0.61
N ASN A 114 14.73 3.10 0.23
CA ASN A 114 14.76 1.87 1.02
C ASN A 114 15.71 2.00 2.22
N LEU A 115 15.17 2.30 3.40
CA LEU A 115 15.96 2.49 4.61
C LEU A 115 16.73 1.22 5.03
N ASP A 116 16.21 0.03 4.72
CA ASP A 116 16.89 -1.26 4.96
C ASP A 116 18.21 -1.41 4.18
N SER A 117 18.40 -0.62 3.11
CA SER A 117 19.66 -0.60 2.35
C SER A 117 20.80 0.15 3.04
N VAL A 118 20.51 0.92 4.11
CA VAL A 118 21.51 1.65 4.88
C VAL A 118 22.16 0.69 5.89
N PRO A 119 23.47 0.40 5.82
CA PRO A 119 24.09 -0.61 6.69
C PRO A 119 24.19 -0.20 8.16
N ASP A 120 24.33 1.10 8.45
CA ASP A 120 24.50 1.60 9.82
C ASP A 120 23.15 1.88 10.49
N ASP A 121 22.83 1.11 11.52
CA ASP A 121 21.66 1.28 12.37
C ASP A 121 21.54 2.69 12.97
N ALA A 122 22.67 3.32 13.30
CA ALA A 122 22.66 4.68 13.87
C ALA A 122 22.23 5.71 12.81
N GLU A 123 22.67 5.54 11.57
CA GLU A 123 22.23 6.33 10.43
C GLU A 123 20.75 6.10 10.13
N ARG A 124 20.28 4.85 10.10
CA ARG A 124 18.85 4.52 9.92
C ARG A 124 17.96 5.23 10.95
N ARG A 125 18.32 5.13 12.23
CA ARG A 125 17.60 5.84 13.31
C ARG A 125 17.67 7.35 13.14
N SER A 126 18.79 7.89 12.68
CA SER A 126 18.94 9.34 12.44
C SER A 126 18.03 9.83 11.32
N LEU A 127 17.95 9.09 10.21
CA LEU A 127 17.07 9.37 9.08
C LEU A 127 15.60 9.29 9.48
N LEU A 128 15.20 8.25 10.20
CA LEU A 128 13.83 8.12 10.70
C LEU A 128 13.45 9.27 11.64
N ARG A 129 14.35 9.72 12.53
CA ARG A 129 14.11 10.92 13.36
C ARG A 129 13.94 12.19 12.54
N GLN A 130 14.74 12.38 11.48
CA GLN A 130 14.59 13.52 10.57
C GLN A 130 13.23 13.50 9.89
N TYR A 131 12.79 12.31 9.42
CA TYR A 131 11.44 12.14 8.87
C TYR A 131 10.37 12.49 9.91
N MET A 132 10.51 12.05 11.17
CA MET A 132 9.56 12.40 12.24
C MET A 132 9.50 13.91 12.50
N GLU A 133 10.64 14.62 12.43
CA GLU A 133 10.66 16.09 12.56
C GLU A 133 9.94 16.77 11.39
N LEU A 134 10.14 16.30 10.16
CA LEU A 134 9.40 16.78 8.99
C LEU A 134 7.89 16.48 9.09
N LEU A 135 7.52 15.33 9.67
CA LEU A 135 6.13 14.99 9.94
C LEU A 135 5.50 15.94 10.97
N VAL A 136 6.26 16.36 12.01
CA VAL A 136 5.81 17.40 12.94
C VAL A 136 5.57 18.73 12.21
N ASP A 137 6.52 19.14 11.37
CA ASP A 137 6.41 20.38 10.58
C ASP A 137 5.20 20.33 9.63
N MET A 138 4.98 19.19 8.98
CA MET A 138 3.82 18.95 8.11
C MET A 138 2.49 19.05 8.88
N HIS A 139 2.41 18.48 10.09
CA HIS A 139 1.24 18.57 10.96
C HIS A 139 1.04 19.95 11.61
N ALA A 140 1.98 20.88 11.45
CA ALA A 140 1.88 22.24 11.98
C ALA A 140 1.31 23.25 10.96
N ILE A 141 1.22 22.87 9.69
CA ILE A 141 0.64 23.70 8.63
C ILE A 141 -0.87 23.87 8.89
N ASP A 142 -1.37 25.10 8.72
CA ASP A 142 -2.79 25.40 8.93
C ASP A 142 -3.64 24.64 7.90
N ALA A 143 -4.61 23.85 8.39
CA ALA A 143 -5.50 23.05 7.55
C ALA A 143 -6.23 23.90 6.48
N SER A 144 -6.47 25.19 6.74
CA SER A 144 -7.11 26.10 5.78
C SER A 144 -6.30 26.34 4.51
N GLU A 145 -4.98 26.14 4.53
CA GLU A 145 -4.13 26.20 3.33
C GLU A 145 -4.42 25.03 2.38
N PHE A 146 -4.68 23.85 2.93
CA PHE A 146 -5.07 22.68 2.16
C PHE A 146 -6.53 22.78 1.68
N GLU A 147 -7.41 23.37 2.49
CA GLU A 147 -8.80 23.65 2.09
C GLU A 147 -8.86 24.59 0.88
N ALA A 148 -7.98 25.59 0.84
CA ALA A 148 -7.87 26.54 -0.28
C ALA A 148 -7.52 25.86 -1.61
N VAL A 149 -6.92 24.67 -1.58
CA VAL A 149 -6.55 23.89 -2.78
C VAL A 149 -7.43 22.65 -3.01
N GLY A 150 -8.53 22.52 -2.27
CA GLY A 150 -9.60 21.55 -2.54
C GLY A 150 -9.72 20.39 -1.55
N LEU A 151 -8.91 20.34 -0.49
CA LEU A 151 -9.11 19.33 0.56
C LEU A 151 -10.35 19.68 1.39
N VAL A 152 -11.16 18.66 1.68
CA VAL A 152 -12.41 18.85 2.43
C VAL A 152 -12.14 18.67 3.92
N ARG A 153 -12.37 19.73 4.71
CA ARG A 153 -12.42 19.62 6.17
C ARG A 153 -13.61 18.78 6.59
N ARG A 154 -13.32 17.69 7.31
CA ARG A 154 -14.33 16.81 7.91
C ARG A 154 -14.56 17.26 9.35
N GLU A 155 -15.82 17.42 9.74
CA GLU A 155 -16.19 17.79 11.11
C GLU A 155 -16.72 16.58 11.88
N GLY A 156 -16.45 16.59 13.19
CA GLY A 156 -16.89 15.56 14.12
C GLY A 156 -15.85 14.48 14.36
N GLU A 157 -15.75 14.09 15.63
CA GLU A 157 -14.79 13.12 16.15
C GLU A 157 -14.77 11.79 15.38
N ARG A 158 -15.94 11.23 15.09
CA ARG A 158 -16.06 10.01 14.27
C ARG A 158 -15.38 10.17 12.91
N THR A 159 -15.64 11.28 12.23
CA THR A 159 -15.17 11.49 10.87
C THR A 159 -13.67 11.77 10.84
N LEU A 160 -13.15 12.47 11.86
CA LEU A 160 -11.71 12.70 12.02
C LEU A 160 -10.95 11.39 12.30
N ALA A 161 -11.50 10.55 13.15
CA ALA A 161 -10.92 9.23 13.47
C ALA A 161 -10.94 8.28 12.27
N LEU A 162 -11.98 8.33 11.43
CA LEU A 162 -12.08 7.48 10.24
C LEU A 162 -11.32 8.02 9.03
N GLY A 163 -11.06 9.33 8.98
CA GLY A 163 -10.50 9.96 7.81
C GLY A 163 -11.32 9.62 6.57
N ASP A 164 -10.65 9.15 5.53
CA ASP A 164 -11.18 8.71 4.24
C ASP A 164 -11.76 7.28 4.21
N PHE A 165 -11.94 6.61 5.36
CA PHE A 165 -12.35 5.18 5.40
C PHE A 165 -13.71 4.90 4.76
N ASP A 166 -14.69 5.77 4.99
CA ASP A 166 -16.03 5.61 4.44
C ASP A 166 -16.00 5.56 2.89
N ASP A 167 -15.08 6.30 2.27
CA ASP A 167 -14.89 6.32 0.81
C ASP A 167 -14.32 4.98 0.31
N TRP A 168 -13.34 4.42 1.00
CA TRP A 168 -12.78 3.09 0.69
C TRP A 168 -13.84 2.00 0.80
N VAL A 169 -14.66 2.03 1.85
CA VAL A 169 -15.74 1.05 2.05
C VAL A 169 -16.83 1.19 0.99
N ALA A 170 -17.19 2.41 0.61
CA ALA A 170 -18.17 2.65 -0.45
C ALA A 170 -17.68 2.12 -1.81
N GLN A 171 -16.42 2.38 -2.17
CA GLN A 171 -15.83 1.87 -3.42
C GLN A 171 -15.72 0.34 -3.40
N TYR A 172 -15.26 -0.24 -2.30
CA TYR A 172 -15.23 -1.69 -2.11
C TYR A 172 -16.60 -2.32 -2.34
N ARG A 173 -17.65 -1.84 -1.65
CA ARG A 173 -19.00 -2.41 -1.78
C ARG A 173 -19.58 -2.27 -3.18
N LYS A 174 -19.24 -1.19 -3.89
CA LYS A 174 -19.62 -0.99 -5.29
C LYS A 174 -18.90 -1.96 -6.24
N ALA A 175 -17.63 -2.25 -5.99
CA ALA A 175 -16.79 -3.09 -6.84
C ALA A 175 -16.85 -4.58 -6.49
N LYS A 176 -17.34 -4.94 -5.28
CA LYS A 176 -17.43 -6.31 -4.75
C LYS A 176 -18.10 -7.27 -5.74
N ARG A 177 -17.43 -8.40 -6.03
CA ARG A 177 -17.88 -9.41 -7.01
C ARG A 177 -18.26 -10.75 -6.40
N ARG A 178 -17.89 -11.00 -5.15
CA ARG A 178 -18.16 -12.25 -4.40
C ARG A 178 -18.27 -11.95 -2.90
N PRO A 179 -18.72 -12.91 -2.06
CA PRO A 179 -18.65 -12.77 -0.60
C PRO A 179 -17.21 -12.54 -0.13
N GLU A 180 -17.05 -11.59 0.79
CA GLU A 180 -15.79 -11.17 1.42
C GLU A 180 -16.03 -11.01 2.94
N PRO A 181 -16.37 -12.11 3.66
CA PRO A 181 -16.81 -12.06 5.05
C PRO A 181 -15.79 -11.45 6.02
N MET A 182 -14.49 -11.65 5.76
CA MET A 182 -13.40 -11.06 6.55
C MET A 182 -13.41 -9.54 6.46
N LEU A 183 -13.64 -8.98 5.26
CA LEU A 183 -13.67 -7.53 5.04
C LEU A 183 -14.89 -6.91 5.69
N GLU A 184 -16.08 -7.52 5.56
CA GLU A 184 -17.27 -7.02 6.25
C GLU A 184 -17.10 -7.08 7.77
N PHE A 185 -16.50 -8.14 8.32
CA PHE A 185 -16.16 -8.23 9.74
C PHE A 185 -15.26 -7.09 10.19
N ALA A 186 -14.13 -6.88 9.51
CA ALA A 186 -13.17 -5.85 9.87
C ALA A 186 -13.75 -4.43 9.73
N VAL A 187 -14.53 -4.18 8.67
CA VAL A 187 -15.25 -2.90 8.46
C VAL A 187 -16.23 -2.63 9.60
N GLN A 188 -17.04 -3.62 9.98
CA GLN A 188 -17.96 -3.47 11.10
C GLN A 188 -17.23 -3.25 12.42
N TRP A 189 -16.14 -3.98 12.66
CA TRP A 189 -15.33 -3.82 13.86
C TRP A 189 -14.77 -2.38 13.95
N VAL A 190 -14.23 -1.85 12.85
CA VAL A 190 -13.75 -0.45 12.78
C VAL A 190 -14.87 0.52 13.17
N TYR A 191 -16.08 0.36 12.63
CA TYR A 191 -17.19 1.25 12.93
C TYR A 191 -17.69 1.19 14.37
N ARG A 192 -17.52 0.05 15.06
CA ARG A 192 -17.90 -0.10 16.48
C ARG A 192 -16.84 0.39 17.46
N ASN A 193 -15.57 0.50 17.04
CA ASN A 193 -14.42 0.70 17.93
C ASN A 193 -13.64 2.00 17.62
N ILE A 194 -14.33 3.03 17.15
CA ILE A 194 -13.72 4.31 16.79
C ILE A 194 -13.18 4.99 18.05
N PRO A 195 -11.91 5.42 18.07
CA PRO A 195 -11.33 6.08 19.23
C PRO A 195 -12.00 7.43 19.47
N GLY A 196 -12.19 7.76 20.75
CA GLY A 196 -12.67 9.06 21.18
C GLY A 196 -11.53 10.10 21.35
N GLY A 197 -11.89 11.32 21.75
CA GLY A 197 -11.01 12.47 21.95
C GLY A 197 -10.44 13.08 20.67
N ARG A 198 -11.01 12.78 19.49
CA ARG A 198 -10.44 13.22 18.20
C ARG A 198 -11.00 14.57 17.78
N GLU A 199 -10.26 15.63 18.03
CA GLU A 199 -10.68 17.01 17.72
C GLU A 199 -9.69 17.76 16.81
N GLU A 200 -8.44 17.32 16.73
CA GLU A 200 -7.41 17.97 15.92
C GLU A 200 -7.59 17.66 14.43
N VAL A 201 -7.42 18.69 13.59
CA VAL A 201 -7.49 18.60 12.13
C VAL A 201 -6.16 19.06 11.55
N THR A 202 -5.36 18.12 11.07
CA THR A 202 -4.10 18.39 10.36
C THR A 202 -4.19 17.83 8.94
N PHE A 203 -3.27 18.26 8.08
CA PHE A 203 -2.96 17.43 6.91
C PHE A 203 -2.38 16.09 7.39
N VAL A 204 -2.85 15.02 6.76
CA VAL A 204 -2.46 13.64 7.00
C VAL A 204 -2.04 13.09 5.65
N GLN A 205 -0.81 12.60 5.53
CA GLN A 205 -0.32 11.93 4.33
C GLN A 205 -1.03 10.59 4.10
N ALA A 206 -1.46 9.93 5.18
CA ALA A 206 -2.05 8.60 5.28
C ALA A 206 -1.06 7.47 4.95
N ASP A 207 -0.52 7.49 3.73
CA ASP A 207 0.55 6.58 3.30
C ASP A 207 1.93 7.07 3.74
N SER A 208 2.07 7.29 5.05
CA SER A 208 3.26 7.83 5.69
C SER A 208 4.47 6.89 5.65
N GLY A 209 5.66 7.48 5.81
CA GLY A 209 6.95 6.80 5.73
C GLY A 209 7.58 6.82 4.32
N GLN A 210 6.99 7.54 3.37
CA GLN A 210 7.53 7.71 2.03
C GLN A 210 8.45 8.93 1.93
N PHE A 211 9.76 8.69 1.99
CA PHE A 211 10.77 9.74 1.87
C PHE A 211 12.03 9.26 1.14
N LEU A 212 12.77 10.21 0.58
CA LEU A 212 14.10 10.00 0.00
C LEU A 212 15.17 10.47 0.96
N PHE A 213 16.33 9.83 0.88
CA PHE A 213 17.52 10.24 1.61
C PHE A 213 18.80 10.02 0.82
N GLU A 214 19.80 10.86 1.11
CA GLU A 214 21.15 10.81 0.56
C GLU A 214 22.12 11.38 1.60
N ASP A 215 23.32 10.80 1.72
CA ASP A 215 24.38 11.26 2.61
C ASP A 215 23.90 11.55 4.06
N GLY A 216 23.10 10.63 4.62
CA GLY A 216 22.57 10.71 5.99
C GLY A 216 21.51 11.80 6.21
N ARG A 217 20.92 12.37 5.15
CA ARG A 217 19.89 13.41 5.22
C ARG A 217 18.64 13.05 4.43
N VAL A 218 17.46 13.38 4.97
CA VAL A 218 16.21 13.32 4.21
C VAL A 218 16.21 14.43 3.16
N THR A 219 15.99 14.05 1.90
CA THR A 219 16.04 14.95 0.74
C THR A 219 14.67 15.27 0.16
N GLY A 220 13.64 14.46 0.47
CA GLY A 220 12.30 14.65 -0.07
C GLY A 220 11.22 13.82 0.60
N LEU A 221 10.04 14.39 0.81
CA LEU A 221 8.80 13.68 1.11
C LEU A 221 8.07 13.35 -0.20
N LEU A 222 7.51 12.15 -0.30
CA LEU A 222 6.89 11.65 -1.53
C LEU A 222 5.47 11.15 -1.30
N ASP A 223 4.76 10.99 -2.43
CA ASP A 223 3.50 10.25 -2.57
C ASP A 223 2.35 10.78 -1.71
N MET A 224 1.94 12.01 -2.02
CA MET A 224 0.85 12.71 -1.34
C MET A 224 -0.54 12.34 -1.88
N GLU A 225 -0.63 11.32 -2.74
CA GLU A 225 -1.85 10.99 -3.48
C GLU A 225 -3.02 10.57 -2.58
N THR A 226 -2.71 10.06 -1.38
CA THR A 226 -3.71 9.59 -0.42
C THR A 226 -4.08 10.62 0.65
N GLY A 227 -3.43 11.80 0.63
CA GLY A 227 -3.53 12.77 1.71
C GLY A 227 -4.93 13.33 1.93
N TYR A 228 -5.28 13.64 3.18
CA TYR A 228 -6.56 14.21 3.57
C TYR A 228 -6.43 15.06 4.85
N LEU A 229 -7.51 15.69 5.29
CA LEU A 229 -7.56 16.42 6.56
C LEU A 229 -8.17 15.55 7.66
N GLY A 230 -7.42 15.31 8.74
CA GLY A 230 -7.86 14.43 9.82
C GLY A 230 -6.93 14.39 11.02
N ASP A 231 -6.98 13.28 11.74
CA ASP A 231 -6.19 13.03 12.95
C ASP A 231 -4.70 12.82 12.63
N PRO A 232 -3.75 13.59 13.21
CA PRO A 232 -2.31 13.41 12.97
C PRO A 232 -1.75 12.05 13.39
N LEU A 233 -2.39 11.33 14.31
CA LEU A 233 -1.97 9.97 14.68
C LEU A 233 -2.22 8.96 13.54
N ALA A 234 -3.03 9.32 12.54
CA ALA A 234 -3.23 8.50 11.36
C ALA A 234 -1.92 8.28 10.58
N ASP A 235 -1.05 9.29 10.52
CA ASP A 235 0.25 9.16 9.87
C ASP A 235 1.20 8.24 10.64
N LEU A 236 1.13 8.22 11.98
CA LEU A 236 1.87 7.24 12.77
C LEU A 236 1.36 5.81 12.52
N GLY A 237 0.05 5.65 12.37
CA GLY A 237 -0.54 4.37 11.94
C GLY A 237 -0.10 3.96 10.52
N GLY A 238 0.03 4.94 9.61
CA GLY A 238 0.55 4.76 8.27
C GLY A 238 1.95 4.17 8.22
N LEU A 239 2.83 4.55 9.17
CA LEU A 239 4.18 3.99 9.26
C LEU A 239 4.20 2.48 9.52
N LEU A 240 3.27 1.99 10.33
CA LEU A 240 3.15 0.55 10.60
C LEU A 240 2.69 -0.23 9.36
N CYS A 241 1.87 0.39 8.52
CA CYS A 241 1.47 -0.16 7.23
C CYS A 241 2.66 -0.18 6.25
N ARG A 242 3.42 0.93 6.18
CA ARG A 242 4.60 1.06 5.31
C ARG A 242 5.71 0.08 5.67
N ASP A 243 5.98 -0.13 6.96
CA ASP A 243 7.02 -1.05 7.45
C ASP A 243 6.83 -2.51 6.96
N LEU A 244 5.58 -2.91 6.65
CA LEU A 244 5.30 -4.22 6.05
C LEU A 244 5.90 -4.37 4.65
N GLY A 245 5.96 -3.30 3.86
CA GLY A 245 6.50 -3.33 2.50
C GLY A 245 7.94 -2.84 2.42
N GLU A 246 8.24 -1.75 3.13
CA GLU A 246 9.53 -1.06 3.13
C GLU A 246 9.96 -0.83 4.58
N PRO A 247 10.86 -1.66 5.13
CA PRO A 247 11.21 -1.61 6.54
C PRO A 247 11.76 -0.25 6.96
N LEU A 248 11.14 0.34 7.99
CA LEU A 248 11.46 1.67 8.52
C LEU A 248 12.34 1.59 9.78
N GLY A 249 12.58 0.39 10.31
CA GLY A 249 13.37 0.20 11.52
C GLY A 249 12.51 0.29 12.80
N GLU A 250 13.05 0.87 13.87
CA GLU A 250 12.38 0.89 15.18
C GLU A 250 11.34 2.02 15.26
N LEU A 251 10.05 1.72 15.09
CA LEU A 251 9.00 2.75 15.08
C LEU A 251 8.65 3.26 16.47
N ALA A 252 8.61 2.41 17.51
CA ALA A 252 8.21 2.87 18.84
C ALA A 252 9.10 4.01 19.40
N PRO A 253 10.45 3.92 19.32
CA PRO A 253 11.31 5.06 19.67
C PRO A 253 11.08 6.29 18.79
N ALA A 254 10.79 6.11 17.50
CA ALA A 254 10.56 7.20 16.57
C ALA A 254 9.23 7.94 16.84
N MET A 255 8.16 7.20 17.15
CA MET A 255 6.87 7.75 17.58
C MET A 255 7.01 8.52 18.90
N ARG A 256 7.82 8.03 19.85
CA ARG A 256 8.16 8.77 21.07
C ARG A 256 8.93 10.06 20.79
N HIS A 257 9.82 10.07 19.79
CA HIS A 257 10.50 11.29 19.33
C HIS A 257 9.51 12.29 18.71
N TYR A 258 8.60 11.81 17.87
CA TYR A 258 7.51 12.63 17.31
C TYR A 258 6.66 13.26 18.42
N SER A 259 6.27 12.49 19.45
CA SER A 259 5.52 13.00 20.60
C SER A 259 6.29 14.12 21.32
N ALA A 260 7.57 13.89 21.61
CA ALA A 260 8.42 14.88 22.29
C ALA A 260 8.62 16.17 21.48
N LYS A 261 8.67 16.09 20.15
CA LYS A 261 8.87 17.23 19.26
C LYS A 261 7.60 18.02 18.97
N SER A 262 6.49 17.33 18.75
CA SER A 262 5.19 17.96 18.50
C SER A 262 4.54 18.51 19.77
N GLY A 263 4.90 17.97 20.94
CA GLY A 263 4.16 18.20 22.18
C GLY A 263 2.80 17.47 22.23
N ARG A 264 2.49 16.63 21.23
CA ARG A 264 1.26 15.83 21.17
C ARG A 264 1.45 14.54 21.96
N GLU A 265 0.43 14.16 22.73
CA GLU A 265 0.35 12.83 23.31
C GLU A 265 0.13 11.79 22.20
N VAL A 266 0.95 10.74 22.20
CA VAL A 266 0.81 9.61 21.27
C VAL A 266 0.19 8.46 22.03
N ASP A 267 -1.12 8.30 21.90
CA ASP A 267 -1.84 7.13 22.37
C ASP A 267 -1.62 5.96 21.38
N PHE A 268 -0.89 4.95 21.81
CA PHE A 268 -0.56 3.80 20.97
C PHE A 268 -1.78 2.95 20.59
N ASP A 269 -2.87 2.95 21.35
CA ASP A 269 -4.09 2.25 20.95
C ASP A 269 -4.81 3.02 19.83
N VAL A 270 -4.76 4.36 19.83
CA VAL A 270 -5.22 5.17 18.69
C VAL A 270 -4.34 4.98 17.46
N VAL A 271 -3.01 4.90 17.63
CA VAL A 271 -2.08 4.57 16.53
C VAL A 271 -2.37 3.20 15.94
N ARG A 272 -2.63 2.17 16.77
CA ARG A 272 -3.04 0.83 16.32
C ARG A 272 -4.37 0.86 15.56
N PHE A 273 -5.34 1.65 16.02
CA PHE A 273 -6.61 1.83 15.32
C PHE A 273 -6.39 2.44 13.92
N HIS A 274 -5.53 3.44 13.80
CA HIS A 274 -5.20 4.00 12.50
C HIS A 274 -4.43 3.03 11.61
N ALA A 275 -3.49 2.28 12.18
CA ALA A 275 -2.73 1.26 11.47
C ALA A 275 -3.64 0.17 10.92
N LEU A 276 -4.53 -0.42 11.72
CA LEU A 276 -5.46 -1.46 11.24
C LEU A 276 -6.41 -0.91 10.18
N ARG A 277 -6.91 0.32 10.38
CA ARG A 277 -7.85 0.98 9.47
C ARG A 277 -7.21 1.26 8.12
N PHE A 278 -5.97 1.75 8.10
CA PHE A 278 -5.24 1.97 6.87
C PHE A 278 -4.78 0.66 6.20
N ASN A 279 -4.31 -0.31 6.99
CA ASN A 279 -4.02 -1.67 6.48
C ASN A 279 -5.24 -2.30 5.80
N LEU A 280 -6.45 -2.07 6.31
CA LEU A 280 -7.68 -2.59 5.71
C LEU A 280 -8.03 -1.94 4.36
N CYS A 281 -7.53 -0.74 4.06
CA CYS A 281 -7.81 -0.07 2.78
C CYS A 281 -7.24 -0.87 1.59
N THR A 282 -6.06 -1.47 1.71
CA THR A 282 -5.45 -2.30 0.66
C THR A 282 -6.35 -3.47 0.23
N PRO A 283 -6.75 -4.42 1.10
CA PRO A 283 -7.61 -5.52 0.70
C PRO A 283 -9.03 -5.06 0.28
N LEU A 284 -9.54 -3.94 0.78
CA LEU A 284 -10.80 -3.36 0.30
C LEU A 284 -10.74 -3.01 -1.20
N VAL A 285 -9.63 -2.41 -1.65
CA VAL A 285 -9.40 -2.10 -3.07
C VAL A 285 -9.12 -3.38 -3.86
N MET A 286 -8.28 -4.27 -3.33
CA MET A 286 -7.86 -5.47 -4.05
C MET A 286 -8.98 -6.50 -4.25
N ALA A 287 -10.03 -6.48 -3.43
CA ALA A 287 -11.11 -7.48 -3.43
C ALA A 287 -11.68 -7.80 -4.83
N HIS A 288 -11.96 -6.79 -5.65
CA HIS A 288 -12.52 -7.02 -6.99
C HIS A 288 -11.50 -7.57 -7.99
N PHE A 289 -10.22 -7.18 -7.87
CA PHE A 289 -9.16 -7.72 -8.71
C PHE A 289 -8.84 -9.17 -8.34
N VAL A 290 -8.78 -9.48 -7.05
CA VAL A 290 -8.61 -10.85 -6.53
C VAL A 290 -9.74 -11.76 -7.00
N ALA A 291 -10.96 -11.23 -7.08
CA ALA A 291 -12.11 -11.93 -7.65
C ALA A 291 -12.07 -12.12 -9.18
N GLY A 292 -11.00 -11.68 -9.86
CA GLY A 292 -10.77 -11.93 -11.29
C GLY A 292 -11.46 -10.92 -12.22
N ALA A 293 -11.74 -9.70 -11.75
CA ALA A 293 -12.43 -8.69 -12.57
C ALA A 293 -11.64 -8.24 -13.82
N GLN A 294 -10.30 -8.31 -13.80
CA GLN A 294 -9.43 -7.88 -14.89
C GLN A 294 -8.30 -8.91 -15.10
N PRO A 295 -8.26 -9.64 -16.22
CA PRO A 295 -7.25 -10.68 -16.46
C PRO A 295 -5.81 -10.15 -16.65
N GLU A 296 -5.65 -8.89 -17.05
CA GLU A 296 -4.37 -8.31 -17.45
C GLU A 296 -3.54 -7.77 -16.28
N VAL A 297 -4.12 -7.71 -15.08
CA VAL A 297 -3.45 -7.21 -13.87
C VAL A 297 -2.53 -8.26 -13.26
N ASP A 298 -1.62 -7.82 -12.39
CA ASP A 298 -0.78 -8.71 -11.61
C ASP A 298 -1.59 -9.35 -10.47
N HIS A 299 -2.37 -10.37 -10.81
CA HIS A 299 -3.27 -11.05 -9.88
C HIS A 299 -2.53 -11.60 -8.65
N ALA A 300 -1.36 -12.21 -8.84
CA ALA A 300 -0.58 -12.79 -7.75
C ALA A 300 -0.07 -11.71 -6.77
N MET A 301 0.37 -10.56 -7.27
CA MET A 301 0.75 -9.42 -6.42
C MET A 301 -0.45 -8.87 -5.64
N TYR A 302 -1.61 -8.72 -6.27
CA TYR A 302 -2.81 -8.22 -5.59
C TYR A 302 -3.36 -9.19 -4.54
N VAL A 303 -3.24 -10.51 -4.77
CA VAL A 303 -3.50 -11.52 -3.74
C VAL A 303 -2.50 -11.39 -2.60
N ALA A 304 -1.20 -11.25 -2.89
CA ALA A 304 -0.17 -11.05 -1.87
C ALA A 304 -0.46 -9.81 -1.00
N TRP A 305 -0.83 -8.69 -1.63
CA TRP A 305 -1.21 -7.47 -0.93
C TRP A 305 -2.48 -7.67 -0.07
N SER A 306 -3.49 -8.37 -0.60
CA SER A 306 -4.71 -8.67 0.17
C SER A 306 -4.41 -9.50 1.42
N ILE A 307 -3.54 -10.51 1.30
CA ILE A 307 -3.16 -11.40 2.39
C ILE A 307 -2.37 -10.64 3.45
N VAL A 308 -1.32 -9.92 3.06
CA VAL A 308 -0.37 -9.32 4.00
C VAL A 308 -1.04 -8.19 4.80
N TRP A 309 -1.72 -7.27 4.10
CA TRP A 309 -2.39 -6.14 4.75
C TRP A 309 -3.69 -6.56 5.43
N GLY A 310 -4.42 -7.55 4.89
CA GLY A 310 -5.57 -8.16 5.58
C GLY A 310 -5.18 -8.84 6.89
N ARG A 311 -4.08 -9.61 6.89
CA ARG A 311 -3.52 -10.21 8.11
C ARG A 311 -3.08 -9.14 9.12
N ALA A 312 -2.42 -8.08 8.65
CA ALA A 312 -2.00 -6.97 9.52
C ALA A 312 -3.19 -6.23 10.14
N ALA A 313 -4.27 -6.01 9.38
CA ALA A 313 -5.51 -5.43 9.90
C ALA A 313 -6.13 -6.32 11.01
N LEU A 314 -6.23 -7.63 10.77
CA LEU A 314 -6.70 -8.57 11.79
C LEU A 314 -5.78 -8.62 13.01
N ALA A 315 -4.46 -8.52 12.83
CA ALA A 315 -3.51 -8.44 13.93
C ALA A 315 -3.73 -7.17 14.78
N GLY A 316 -3.96 -6.03 14.15
CA GLY A 316 -4.30 -4.79 14.85
C GLY A 316 -5.63 -4.88 15.63
N ILE A 317 -6.64 -5.55 15.08
CA ILE A 317 -7.88 -5.86 15.81
C ILE A 317 -7.57 -6.72 17.05
N ALA A 318 -6.76 -7.78 16.88
CA ALA A 318 -6.39 -8.67 17.98
C ALA A 318 -5.63 -7.93 19.09
N GLU A 319 -4.70 -7.03 18.74
CA GLU A 319 -3.98 -6.21 19.72
C GLU A 319 -4.92 -5.31 20.52
N LEU A 320 -5.85 -4.61 19.86
CA LEU A 320 -6.82 -3.74 20.55
C LEU A 320 -7.82 -4.53 21.41
N MET A 321 -8.21 -5.73 20.96
CA MET A 321 -9.05 -6.64 21.75
C MET A 321 -8.26 -7.39 22.83
N ARG A 322 -6.92 -7.28 22.86
CA ARG A 322 -6.03 -8.01 23.77
C ARG A 322 -6.19 -9.54 23.63
N ILE A 323 -6.38 -10.01 22.40
CA ILE A 323 -6.54 -11.43 22.06
C ILE A 323 -5.22 -11.97 21.50
N PRO A 324 -4.71 -13.11 22.01
CA PRO A 324 -3.54 -13.75 21.42
C PRO A 324 -3.85 -14.27 20.01
N LEU A 325 -2.93 -14.04 19.08
CA LEU A 325 -3.06 -14.48 17.70
C LEU A 325 -3.07 -16.02 17.62
N PRO A 326 -4.05 -16.63 16.94
CA PRO A 326 -4.08 -18.08 16.78
C PRO A 326 -3.00 -18.54 15.80
N THR A 327 -2.62 -19.82 15.94
CA THR A 327 -1.76 -20.53 14.99
C THR A 327 -2.59 -21.47 14.14
N ILE A 328 -2.07 -21.86 12.97
CA ILE A 328 -2.65 -22.94 12.17
C ILE A 328 -2.11 -24.30 12.65
N PRO A 329 -2.88 -25.39 12.50
CA PRO A 329 -2.40 -26.74 12.75
C PRO A 329 -1.21 -27.10 11.84
N PRO A 330 -0.36 -28.09 12.23
CA PRO A 330 0.66 -28.62 11.34
C PRO A 330 0.05 -29.14 10.03
N TYR A 331 0.75 -28.92 8.93
CA TYR A 331 0.36 -29.34 7.59
C TYR A 331 1.54 -29.94 6.84
N ASP A 332 1.25 -30.87 5.94
CA ASP A 332 2.23 -31.50 5.08
C ASP A 332 2.05 -31.02 3.64
N LEU A 333 3.16 -30.83 2.95
CA LEU A 333 3.14 -30.60 1.50
C LEU A 333 2.87 -31.94 0.80
N ALA A 334 1.77 -32.01 0.05
CA ALA A 334 1.39 -33.20 -0.70
C ALA A 334 1.36 -32.87 -2.20
N PRO A 335 2.49 -33.00 -2.92
CA PRO A 335 2.53 -32.70 -4.35
C PRO A 335 1.50 -33.54 -5.11
N SER A 336 0.73 -32.92 -6.00
CA SER A 336 -0.22 -33.66 -6.83
C SER A 336 0.49 -34.39 -7.99
N LEU A 337 -0.25 -35.22 -8.72
CA LEU A 337 0.23 -35.85 -9.96
C LEU A 337 0.63 -34.83 -11.04
N ARG A 338 0.27 -33.54 -10.87
CA ARG A 338 0.59 -32.44 -11.79
C ARG A 338 1.85 -31.69 -11.38
N ALA A 339 2.45 -32.00 -10.22
CA ALA A 339 3.64 -31.33 -9.71
C ALA A 339 4.77 -31.19 -10.76
N PRO A 340 5.12 -32.22 -11.56
CA PRO A 340 6.16 -32.07 -12.58
C PRO A 340 5.90 -30.96 -13.62
N ALA A 341 4.62 -30.69 -13.94
CA ALA A 341 4.27 -29.61 -14.88
C ALA A 341 4.43 -28.23 -14.24
N HIS A 342 4.05 -28.09 -12.96
CA HIS A 342 4.28 -26.87 -12.19
C HIS A 342 5.78 -26.59 -12.01
N ASP A 343 6.56 -27.61 -11.66
CA ASP A 343 8.02 -27.51 -11.50
C ASP A 343 8.69 -27.03 -12.79
N GLY A 344 8.29 -27.60 -13.93
CA GLY A 344 8.78 -27.18 -15.25
C GLY A 344 8.44 -25.72 -15.57
N LEU A 345 7.19 -25.28 -15.29
CA LEU A 345 6.78 -23.90 -15.53
C LEU A 345 7.56 -22.90 -14.65
N VAL A 346 7.66 -23.18 -13.35
CA VAL A 346 8.42 -22.35 -12.40
C VAL A 346 9.89 -22.28 -12.80
N HIS A 347 10.49 -23.40 -13.22
CA HIS A 347 11.88 -23.44 -13.69
C HIS A 347 12.08 -22.56 -14.93
N MET A 348 11.26 -22.74 -15.99
CA MET A 348 11.39 -21.97 -17.23
C MET A 348 11.24 -20.46 -17.01
N LEU A 349 10.24 -20.04 -16.21
CA LEU A 349 10.03 -18.63 -15.90
C LEU A 349 11.17 -18.07 -15.03
N GLY A 350 11.68 -18.86 -14.09
CA GLY A 350 12.86 -18.51 -13.29
C GLY A 350 14.10 -18.29 -14.14
N GLU A 351 14.36 -19.15 -15.13
CA GLU A 351 15.48 -18.98 -16.06
C GLU A 351 15.35 -17.72 -16.91
N LEU A 352 14.15 -17.45 -17.46
CA LEU A 352 13.90 -16.23 -18.24
C LEU A 352 14.11 -14.97 -17.40
N ARG A 353 13.65 -15.00 -16.15
CA ARG A 353 13.83 -13.90 -15.20
C ARG A 353 15.30 -13.67 -14.87
N GLU A 354 16.06 -14.75 -14.66
CA GLU A 354 17.49 -14.69 -14.41
C GLU A 354 18.26 -14.10 -15.60
N GLN A 355 17.89 -14.49 -16.82
CA GLN A 355 18.45 -13.94 -18.06
C GLN A 355 18.15 -12.45 -18.26
N ALA A 356 17.10 -11.92 -17.63
CA ALA A 356 16.72 -10.52 -17.67
C ALA A 356 17.45 -9.66 -16.62
N ARG A 357 18.34 -10.22 -15.79
CA ARG A 357 19.08 -9.44 -14.79
C ARG A 357 19.80 -8.25 -15.43
N GLY A 358 19.64 -7.08 -14.81
CA GLY A 358 20.17 -5.81 -15.31
C GLY A 358 19.17 -4.98 -16.12
N ASP A 359 18.01 -5.55 -16.47
CA ASP A 359 16.88 -4.86 -17.09
C ASP A 359 15.70 -4.87 -16.11
N GLU A 360 15.57 -3.81 -15.30
CA GLU A 360 14.51 -3.71 -14.28
C GLU A 360 13.11 -3.81 -14.87
N GLY A 361 12.89 -3.27 -16.08
CA GLY A 361 11.60 -3.34 -16.77
C GLY A 361 11.24 -4.77 -17.14
N ARG A 362 12.18 -5.50 -17.74
CA ARG A 362 11.98 -6.90 -18.14
C ARG A 362 11.88 -7.85 -16.95
N VAL A 363 12.65 -7.61 -15.89
CA VAL A 363 12.50 -8.37 -14.62
C VAL A 363 11.10 -8.18 -14.06
N TYR A 364 10.61 -6.93 -14.02
CA TYR A 364 9.25 -6.64 -13.54
C TYR A 364 8.15 -7.29 -14.39
N GLU A 365 8.32 -7.34 -15.71
CA GLU A 365 7.40 -8.04 -16.61
C GLU A 365 7.38 -9.56 -16.36
N LEU A 366 8.53 -10.17 -16.09
CA LEU A 366 8.66 -11.61 -15.82
C LEU A 366 8.28 -11.99 -14.38
N ASP A 367 8.37 -11.06 -13.43
CA ASP A 367 7.95 -11.27 -12.05
C ASP A 367 6.48 -11.66 -11.96
N ARG A 368 5.59 -11.05 -12.77
CA ARG A 368 4.14 -11.31 -12.70
C ARG A 368 3.76 -12.77 -13.02
N PRO A 369 4.11 -13.33 -14.21
CA PRO A 369 3.81 -14.73 -14.50
C PRO A 369 4.59 -15.68 -13.59
N TYR A 370 5.80 -15.31 -13.14
CA TYR A 370 6.60 -16.14 -12.23
C TYR A 370 5.97 -16.25 -10.84
N ARG A 371 5.53 -15.14 -10.24
CA ARG A 371 4.76 -15.11 -8.98
C ARG A 371 3.50 -15.96 -9.09
N LEU A 372 2.74 -15.82 -10.19
CA LEU A 372 1.54 -16.61 -10.40
C LEU A 372 1.82 -18.11 -10.53
N ALA A 373 2.88 -18.51 -11.22
CA ALA A 373 3.27 -19.91 -11.33
C ALA A 373 3.64 -20.52 -9.95
N LEU A 374 4.35 -19.77 -9.11
CA LEU A 374 4.68 -20.17 -7.74
C LEU A 374 3.42 -20.32 -6.87
N ALA A 375 2.47 -19.38 -6.97
CA ALA A 375 1.20 -19.46 -6.25
C ALA A 375 0.41 -20.70 -6.65
N LEU A 376 0.28 -20.98 -7.95
CA LEU A 376 -0.45 -22.16 -8.45
C LEU A 376 0.22 -23.48 -8.06
N GLN A 377 1.56 -23.55 -8.12
CA GLN A 377 2.32 -24.73 -7.66
C GLN A 377 2.05 -25.00 -6.18
N ARG A 378 2.06 -23.95 -5.36
CA ARG A 378 1.87 -24.05 -3.91
C ARG A 378 0.43 -24.39 -3.55
N ALA A 379 -0.54 -23.80 -4.24
CA ALA A 379 -1.96 -24.12 -4.11
C ALA A 379 -2.27 -25.58 -4.47
N ASP A 380 -1.70 -26.12 -5.56
CA ASP A 380 -1.89 -27.52 -5.95
C ASP A 380 -1.40 -28.50 -4.86
N ALA A 381 -0.38 -28.13 -4.10
CA ALA A 381 0.20 -28.96 -3.03
C ALA A 381 -0.50 -28.86 -1.67
N LEU A 382 -1.23 -27.76 -1.39
CA LEU A 382 -1.77 -27.45 -0.06
C LEU A 382 -3.29 -27.25 -0.01
N ALA A 383 -3.92 -26.81 -1.11
CA ALA A 383 -5.34 -26.48 -1.11
C ALA A 383 -6.23 -27.64 -0.63
N PRO A 384 -6.01 -28.92 -0.98
CA PRO A 384 -6.86 -30.00 -0.46
C PRO A 384 -6.85 -30.12 1.07
N ALA A 385 -5.69 -29.90 1.70
CA ALA A 385 -5.57 -29.96 3.16
C ALA A 385 -6.22 -28.75 3.83
N PHE A 386 -5.98 -27.54 3.29
CA PHE A 386 -6.54 -26.32 3.86
C PHE A 386 -8.03 -26.15 3.59
N ASP A 387 -8.54 -26.60 2.45
CA ASP A 387 -9.98 -26.69 2.19
C ASP A 387 -10.67 -27.60 3.21
N GLN A 388 -10.03 -28.69 3.63
CA GLN A 388 -10.57 -29.58 4.65
C GLN A 388 -10.61 -28.90 6.02
N ILE A 389 -9.52 -28.22 6.41
CA ILE A 389 -9.48 -27.41 7.64
C ILE A 389 -10.57 -26.33 7.60
N GLU A 390 -10.73 -25.63 6.47
CA GLU A 390 -11.74 -24.58 6.32
C GLU A 390 -13.17 -25.14 6.45
N ARG A 391 -13.46 -26.32 5.89
CA ARG A 391 -14.78 -26.98 6.06
C ARG A 391 -15.07 -27.33 7.53
N GLU A 392 -14.08 -27.81 8.26
CA GLU A 392 -14.20 -28.16 9.67
C GLU A 392 -14.44 -26.91 10.52
N GLU A 393 -13.59 -25.90 10.38
CA GLU A 393 -13.71 -24.65 11.15
C GLU A 393 -15.01 -23.88 10.82
N LEU A 394 -15.37 -23.78 9.53
CA LEU A 394 -16.65 -23.18 9.15
C LEU A 394 -17.83 -23.99 9.69
N GLY A 395 -17.73 -25.32 9.71
CA GLY A 395 -18.81 -26.14 10.20
C GLY A 395 -19.04 -25.99 11.71
N GLU A 396 -17.97 -25.80 12.47
CA GLU A 396 -18.05 -25.42 13.89
C GLU A 396 -18.65 -24.03 14.07
N LEU A 397 -18.20 -23.05 13.27
CA LEU A 397 -18.65 -21.66 13.37
C LEU A 397 -20.12 -21.45 12.95
N LEU A 398 -20.59 -22.18 11.93
CA LEU A 398 -21.96 -22.13 11.42
C LEU A 398 -22.90 -23.14 12.09
N GLY A 399 -22.35 -24.11 12.83
CA GLY A 399 -23.13 -25.12 13.54
C GLY A 399 -23.70 -26.24 12.67
N HIS A 400 -23.20 -26.42 11.44
CA HIS A 400 -23.58 -27.52 10.55
C HIS A 400 -22.42 -27.92 9.62
N SER A 401 -22.47 -29.14 9.06
CA SER A 401 -21.44 -29.59 8.12
C SER A 401 -21.39 -28.73 6.85
N VAL A 402 -20.19 -28.43 6.38
CA VAL A 402 -19.94 -27.65 5.15
C VAL A 402 -19.47 -28.56 4.02
N GLY A 403 -20.18 -28.54 2.90
CA GLY A 403 -19.78 -29.20 1.66
C GLY A 403 -19.14 -28.24 0.65
N ASP A 404 -19.94 -27.25 0.23
CA ASP A 404 -19.52 -26.21 -0.72
C ASP A 404 -18.99 -24.97 0.04
N LEU A 405 -17.69 -24.72 -0.09
CA LEU A 405 -17.02 -23.57 0.52
C LEU A 405 -17.52 -22.23 -0.04
N ALA A 406 -17.94 -22.16 -1.31
CA ALA A 406 -18.45 -20.92 -1.88
C ALA A 406 -19.79 -20.52 -1.26
N ALA A 407 -20.71 -21.49 -1.13
CA ALA A 407 -21.98 -21.30 -0.44
C ALA A 407 -21.79 -20.95 1.05
N ALA A 408 -20.90 -21.66 1.74
CA ALA A 408 -20.60 -21.40 3.14
C ALA A 408 -19.96 -20.02 3.37
N ASN A 409 -19.15 -19.52 2.43
CA ASN A 409 -18.62 -18.16 2.49
C ASN A 409 -19.71 -17.08 2.38
N ALA A 410 -20.72 -17.31 1.52
CA ALA A 410 -21.88 -16.42 1.44
C ALA A 410 -22.73 -16.45 2.72
N GLU A 411 -22.81 -17.61 3.37
CA GLU A 411 -23.48 -17.77 4.66
C GLU A 411 -22.73 -17.11 5.81
N LEU A 412 -21.42 -17.31 5.89
CA LEU A 412 -20.56 -16.66 6.87
C LEU A 412 -20.64 -15.14 6.76
N GLU A 413 -20.68 -14.57 5.55
CA GLU A 413 -20.84 -13.13 5.40
C GLU A 413 -22.16 -12.62 5.96
N ARG A 414 -23.27 -13.34 5.75
CA ARG A 414 -24.56 -12.99 6.37
C ARG A 414 -24.49 -13.07 7.89
N ALA A 415 -23.90 -14.14 8.42
CA ALA A 415 -23.71 -14.32 9.86
C ALA A 415 -22.87 -13.18 10.47
N VAL A 416 -21.75 -12.81 9.84
CA VAL A 416 -20.94 -11.65 10.22
C VAL A 416 -21.77 -10.37 10.18
N CYS A 417 -22.55 -10.16 9.12
CA CYS A 417 -23.35 -8.94 8.97
C CYS A 417 -24.39 -8.76 10.08
N GLU A 418 -24.94 -9.86 10.59
CA GLU A 418 -25.99 -9.91 11.61
C GLU A 418 -25.44 -10.00 13.05
N ALA A 419 -24.16 -10.31 13.21
CA ALA A 419 -23.53 -10.55 14.51
C ALA A 419 -23.28 -9.28 15.32
N GLY A 420 -23.37 -9.42 16.65
CA GLY A 420 -22.94 -8.42 17.62
C GLY A 420 -21.48 -8.58 18.05
N PRO A 421 -20.95 -7.61 18.82
CA PRO A 421 -19.55 -7.60 19.27
C PRO A 421 -19.18 -8.81 20.16
N GLU A 422 -20.16 -9.49 20.75
CA GLU A 422 -19.95 -10.71 21.53
C GLU A 422 -19.34 -11.87 20.73
N GLN A 423 -19.45 -11.85 19.39
CA GLN A 423 -18.89 -12.86 18.51
C GLN A 423 -17.53 -12.44 17.90
N ASP A 424 -17.07 -11.21 18.14
CA ASP A 424 -15.88 -10.67 17.47
C ASP A 424 -14.63 -11.50 17.72
N ALA A 425 -14.48 -12.06 18.92
CA ALA A 425 -13.34 -12.89 19.28
C ALA A 425 -13.28 -14.21 18.47
N ASP A 426 -14.44 -14.79 18.15
CA ASP A 426 -14.50 -16.06 17.43
C ASP A 426 -14.31 -15.84 15.93
N PHE A 427 -14.93 -14.79 15.36
CA PHE A 427 -14.68 -14.38 13.99
C PHE A 427 -13.23 -13.98 13.76
N LEU A 428 -12.64 -13.18 14.65
CA LEU A 428 -11.24 -12.80 14.57
C LEU A 428 -10.32 -14.03 14.53
N ARG A 429 -10.54 -15.01 15.42
CA ARG A 429 -9.72 -16.22 15.46
C ARG A 429 -9.82 -17.02 14.16
N TYR A 430 -11.05 -17.20 13.65
CA TYR A 430 -11.28 -17.89 12.40
C TYR A 430 -10.63 -17.15 11.21
N PHE A 431 -10.89 -15.86 11.05
CA PHE A 431 -10.33 -15.08 9.93
C PHE A 431 -8.82 -14.99 9.98
N TYR A 432 -8.22 -14.88 11.17
CA TYR A 432 -6.77 -14.86 11.29
C TYR A 432 -6.15 -16.20 10.89
N ARG A 433 -6.70 -17.35 11.35
CA ARG A 433 -6.23 -18.67 10.89
C ARG A 433 -6.40 -18.85 9.40
N ARG A 434 -7.53 -18.43 8.83
CA ARG A 434 -7.75 -18.47 7.38
C ARG A 434 -6.72 -17.62 6.63
N ALA A 435 -6.41 -16.42 7.12
CA ALA A 435 -5.37 -15.57 6.54
C ALA A 435 -3.97 -16.23 6.61
N LEU A 436 -3.67 -17.00 7.66
CA LEU A 436 -2.45 -17.80 7.75
C LEU A 436 -2.42 -18.97 6.75
N CYS A 437 -3.55 -19.66 6.54
CA CYS A 437 -3.65 -20.68 5.49
C CYS A 437 -3.44 -20.08 4.09
N GLU A 438 -4.11 -18.96 3.79
CA GLU A 438 -3.92 -18.23 2.53
C GLU A 438 -2.47 -17.75 2.34
N HIS A 439 -1.85 -17.29 3.43
CA HIS A 439 -0.44 -16.95 3.44
C HIS A 439 0.45 -18.14 3.06
N GLU A 440 0.21 -19.33 3.62
CA GLU A 440 1.00 -20.52 3.29
C GLU A 440 0.74 -21.07 1.88
N LEU A 441 -0.48 -20.90 1.35
CA LEU A 441 -0.83 -21.17 -0.05
C LEU A 441 -0.07 -20.28 -1.02
N HIS A 442 0.27 -19.06 -0.62
CA HIS A 442 0.91 -18.07 -1.48
C HIS A 442 2.36 -17.76 -1.09
N ARG A 443 2.90 -18.35 -0.01
CA ARG A 443 4.19 -18.00 0.60
C ARG A 443 5.33 -17.73 -0.40
N PRO A 444 5.61 -18.61 -1.39
CA PRO A 444 6.68 -18.33 -2.35
C PRO A 444 6.37 -17.19 -3.34
N ALA A 445 5.10 -16.86 -3.56
CA ALA A 445 4.65 -15.75 -4.40
C ALA A 445 4.56 -14.40 -3.65
N LEU A 446 4.65 -14.42 -2.32
CA LEU A 446 4.68 -13.19 -1.51
C LEU A 446 6.00 -12.43 -1.63
N PHE A 447 7.07 -13.08 -2.10
CA PHE A 447 8.42 -12.51 -2.26
C PHE A 447 8.87 -11.73 -1.02
N GLU A 448 9.05 -10.41 -1.15
CA GLU A 448 9.54 -9.51 -0.10
C GLU A 448 8.60 -9.40 1.11
N TYR A 449 7.34 -9.83 0.96
CA TYR A 449 6.33 -9.76 2.02
C TYR A 449 6.18 -11.05 2.84
N ALA A 450 6.87 -12.13 2.48
CA ALA A 450 6.63 -13.46 3.05
C ALA A 450 6.76 -13.51 4.58
N ASP A 451 7.75 -12.83 5.15
CA ASP A 451 8.02 -12.88 6.59
C ASP A 451 7.65 -11.57 7.31
N ARG A 452 6.85 -10.70 6.66
CA ARG A 452 6.51 -9.37 7.18
C ARG A 452 5.33 -9.43 8.14
N THR A 453 5.51 -8.86 9.33
CA THR A 453 4.48 -8.83 10.39
C THR A 453 4.43 -7.44 11.00
N LEU A 454 3.29 -7.07 11.58
CA LEU A 454 3.12 -5.77 12.22
C LEU A 454 4.10 -5.65 13.39
N GLN A 455 4.85 -4.55 13.44
CA GLN A 455 5.81 -4.31 14.52
C GLN A 455 5.07 -3.97 15.83
N PRO A 456 5.49 -4.53 16.98
CA PRO A 456 4.98 -4.09 18.28
C PRO A 456 5.48 -2.68 18.61
N ILE A 457 4.58 -1.83 19.11
CA ILE A 457 4.87 -0.41 19.40
C ILE A 457 4.84 -0.05 20.90
N GLU A 458 4.99 -1.04 21.78
CA GLU A 458 4.98 -0.85 23.24
C GLU A 458 6.19 -0.05 23.78
#